data_AF-A0A8J2X751-F1
#
_entry.id   AF-A0A8J2X751-F1
#
_cell.length_a   1.000
_cell.length_b   1.000
_cell.length_c   1.000
_cell.angle_alpha   90.00
_cell.angle_beta   90.00
_cell.angle_gamma   90.00
#
_symmetry.space_group_name_H-M   'P 1'
#
loop_
_entity.id
_entity.type
_entity.pdbx_description
1 polymer ?
#
loop_
_entity_poly.entity_id
_entity_poly.type
_entity_poly.pdbx_seq_one_letter_code
_entity_poly.pdbx_strand_id
1 'polypeptide(L)'
;MTQIEIIKKKSLKKKIDPLKQQKHIWLAGHSMALAFGGLFALTYAFHVILFFKYRSWKWLFLKMNKNYHFVSGHRWYHAILRCLPHTFYRLSLCGTIAALSVTMHQNWLNVNPQWYEMLASENCQTLLMAALWLFVGRASFYRLFPYLILSYLHVSNYKAELQGTAHTEEVTKKNAKLLRLLAYSELFVILALVLDSLLLKDGTSGLCLVVYLGFYWLRINFSPYAQATVLVVIDHFDKRVPPQYREQWNNIKDFIEAKNKAREERKEKISKTA
;
A
#
# COMPACT_ATOMS: atom_id res chain seq x y z
N MET A 1 -46.91 37.48 -41.22
CA MET A 1 -46.09 36.28 -40.97
C MET A 1 -45.23 36.56 -39.74
N THR A 2 -45.59 35.96 -38.60
CA THR A 2 -44.87 36.13 -37.33
C THR A 2 -43.66 35.20 -37.31
N GLN A 3 -42.45 35.77 -37.19
CA GLN A 3 -41.23 34.98 -37.03
C GLN A 3 -41.23 34.33 -35.64
N ILE A 4 -41.23 33.00 -35.62
CA ILE A 4 -41.10 32.21 -34.40
C ILE A 4 -39.62 32.23 -34.01
N GLU A 5 -39.28 32.97 -32.95
CA GLU A 5 -37.95 32.89 -32.35
C GLU A 5 -37.78 31.54 -31.66
N ILE A 6 -36.95 30.68 -32.25
CA ILE A 6 -36.55 29.41 -31.64
C ILE A 6 -35.58 29.71 -30.50
N ILE A 7 -36.11 29.82 -29.28
CA ILE A 7 -35.29 29.89 -28.06
C ILE A 7 -34.56 28.54 -27.91
N LYS A 8 -33.29 28.48 -28.32
CA LYS A 8 -32.42 27.33 -28.02
C LYS A 8 -32.27 27.23 -26.50
N LYS A 9 -32.91 26.23 -25.88
CA LYS A 9 -32.65 25.87 -24.48
C LYS A 9 -31.14 25.67 -24.30
N LYS A 10 -30.50 26.58 -23.58
CA LYS A 10 -29.09 26.48 -23.16
C LYS A 10 -28.95 25.11 -22.48
N SER A 11 -28.17 24.21 -23.06
CA SER A 11 -28.04 22.85 -22.54
C SER A 11 -27.56 22.90 -21.09
N LEU A 12 -28.42 22.54 -20.14
CA LEU A 12 -28.14 22.45 -18.71
C LEU A 12 -27.13 21.34 -18.34
N LYS A 13 -26.43 20.74 -19.32
CA LYS A 13 -25.28 19.89 -19.05
C LYS A 13 -24.10 20.78 -18.74
N LYS A 14 -23.92 21.13 -17.46
CA LYS A 14 -22.66 21.66 -16.93
C LYS A 14 -21.55 20.75 -17.46
N LYS A 15 -20.69 21.24 -18.35
CA LYS A 15 -19.50 20.50 -18.81
C LYS A 15 -18.66 20.27 -17.56
N ILE A 16 -18.75 19.07 -16.99
CA ILE A 16 -17.94 18.72 -15.84
C ILE A 16 -16.53 18.50 -16.38
N ASP A 17 -15.58 19.25 -15.82
CA ASP A 17 -14.18 19.07 -16.15
C ASP A 17 -13.71 17.69 -15.61
N PRO A 18 -13.37 16.73 -16.50
CA PRO A 18 -13.02 15.38 -16.09
C PRO A 18 -11.76 15.37 -15.22
N LEU A 19 -10.82 16.30 -15.45
CA LEU A 19 -9.58 16.40 -14.70
C LEU A 19 -9.85 16.88 -13.26
N LYS A 20 -10.78 17.81 -13.09
CA LYS A 20 -11.24 18.25 -11.77
C LYS A 20 -11.93 17.12 -11.01
N GLN A 21 -12.76 16.31 -11.67
CA GLN A 21 -13.38 15.13 -11.05
C GLN A 21 -12.34 14.10 -10.60
N GLN A 22 -11.38 13.77 -11.47
CA GLN A 22 -10.29 12.85 -11.13
C GLN A 22 -9.52 13.34 -9.89
N LYS A 23 -9.16 14.62 -9.84
CA LYS A 23 -8.48 15.23 -8.68
C LYS A 23 -9.30 15.11 -7.38
N HIS A 24 -10.61 15.30 -7.45
CA HIS A 24 -11.49 15.13 -6.29
C HIS A 24 -11.62 13.67 -5.85
N ILE A 25 -11.76 12.73 -6.79
CA ILE A 25 -11.82 11.29 -6.49
C ILE A 25 -10.51 10.82 -5.88
N TRP A 26 -9.39 11.27 -6.42
CA TRP A 26 -8.06 10.97 -5.92
C TRP A 26 -7.86 11.45 -4.47
N LEU A 27 -8.20 12.72 -4.20
CA LEU A 27 -8.11 13.28 -2.85
C LEU A 27 -9.07 12.59 -1.87
N ALA A 28 -10.31 12.33 -2.31
CA ALA A 28 -11.30 11.62 -1.52
C ALA A 28 -10.84 10.20 -1.19
N GLY A 29 -10.23 9.49 -2.16
CA GLY A 29 -9.71 8.14 -1.99
C GLY A 29 -8.60 8.08 -0.94
N HIS A 30 -7.59 8.94 -1.03
CA HIS A 30 -6.52 8.98 -0.02
C HIS A 30 -7.03 9.45 1.35
N SER A 31 -7.95 10.43 1.40
CA SER A 31 -8.56 10.87 2.65
C SER A 31 -9.38 9.75 3.30
N MET A 32 -10.12 8.99 2.50
CA MET A 32 -10.89 7.82 2.93
C MET A 32 -9.97 6.71 3.47
N ALA A 33 -8.85 6.45 2.78
CA ALA A 33 -7.84 5.51 3.21
C ALA A 33 -7.28 5.88 4.61
N LEU A 34 -6.94 7.16 4.81
CA LEU A 34 -6.41 7.66 6.08
C LEU A 34 -7.45 7.64 7.20
N ALA A 35 -8.66 8.15 6.96
CA ALA A 35 -9.69 8.27 7.97
C ALA A 35 -10.13 6.89 8.48
N PHE A 36 -10.58 6.01 7.57
CA PHE A 36 -11.05 4.68 7.98
C PHE A 36 -9.90 3.78 8.41
N GLY A 37 -8.71 3.91 7.79
CA GLY A 37 -7.57 3.12 8.21
C GLY A 37 -7.01 3.56 9.57
N GLY A 38 -7.10 4.85 9.91
CA GLY A 38 -6.82 5.35 11.26
C GLY A 38 -7.82 4.83 12.29
N LEU A 39 -9.12 4.86 11.99
CA LEU A 39 -10.15 4.26 12.86
C LEU A 39 -9.95 2.75 13.04
N PHE A 40 -9.60 2.03 11.96
CA PHE A 40 -9.23 0.63 12.04
C PHE A 40 -7.98 0.41 12.90
N ALA A 41 -6.94 1.22 12.73
CA ALA A 41 -5.72 1.14 13.53
C ALA A 41 -6.00 1.34 15.02
N LEU A 42 -6.83 2.32 15.39
CA LEU A 42 -7.23 2.58 16.77
C LEU A 42 -8.00 1.39 17.36
N THR A 43 -9.00 0.89 16.64
CA THR A 43 -9.77 -0.28 17.09
C THR A 43 -8.89 -1.53 17.19
N TYR A 44 -7.96 -1.74 16.24
CA TYR A 44 -7.00 -2.85 16.26
C TYR A 44 -6.01 -2.74 17.43
N ALA A 45 -5.44 -1.56 17.66
CA ALA A 45 -4.53 -1.31 18.79
C ALA A 45 -5.22 -1.59 20.12
N PHE A 46 -6.48 -1.16 20.26
CA PHE A 46 -7.28 -1.45 21.44
C PHE A 46 -7.52 -2.97 21.63
N HIS A 47 -7.76 -3.71 20.54
CA HIS A 47 -7.82 -5.19 20.60
C HIS A 47 -6.47 -5.82 21.00
N VAL A 48 -5.35 -5.27 20.53
CA VAL A 48 -3.99 -5.75 20.88
C VAL A 48 -3.65 -5.45 22.34
N ILE A 49 -4.01 -4.29 22.87
CA ILE A 49 -3.79 -3.96 24.30
C ILE A 49 -4.60 -4.91 25.19
N LEU A 50 -5.83 -5.22 24.79
CA LEU A 50 -6.67 -6.18 25.50
C LEU A 50 -6.34 -7.65 25.17
N PHE A 51 -5.33 -7.93 24.35
CA PHE A 51 -4.95 -9.27 23.89
C PHE A 51 -4.76 -10.27 25.04
N PHE A 52 -4.23 -9.82 26.18
CA PHE A 52 -4.03 -10.65 27.36
C PHE A 52 -5.34 -11.26 27.92
N LYS A 53 -6.49 -10.64 27.64
CA LYS A 53 -7.81 -11.20 28.00
C LYS A 53 -8.32 -12.23 26.98
N TYR A 54 -7.86 -12.17 25.73
CA TYR A 54 -8.25 -13.09 24.66
C TYR A 54 -7.42 -14.38 24.63
N ARG A 55 -6.22 -14.39 25.23
CA ARG A 55 -5.25 -15.47 25.08
C ARG A 55 -4.84 -16.04 26.43
N SER A 56 -4.88 -17.38 26.58
CA SER A 56 -4.54 -18.02 27.85
C SER A 56 -3.03 -18.10 28.05
N TRP A 57 -2.53 -17.51 29.14
CA TRP A 57 -1.11 -17.58 29.53
C TRP A 57 -0.64 -18.99 29.86
N LYS A 58 -1.53 -19.86 30.37
CA LYS A 58 -1.21 -21.25 30.73
C LYS A 58 -0.73 -22.11 29.55
N TRP A 59 -1.09 -21.74 28.33
CA TRP A 59 -0.72 -22.47 27.11
C TRP A 59 0.09 -21.60 26.16
N LEU A 60 0.92 -20.71 26.70
CA LEU A 60 1.93 -19.94 25.95
C LEU A 60 1.36 -19.29 24.67
N PHE A 61 0.18 -18.69 24.81
CA PHE A 61 -0.52 -18.05 23.70
C PHE A 61 -0.84 -18.99 22.53
N LEU A 62 -1.22 -20.27 22.77
CA LEU A 62 -1.65 -21.21 21.73
C LEU A 62 -3.18 -21.34 21.65
N LYS A 63 -3.90 -21.22 22.77
CA LYS A 63 -5.36 -21.37 22.83
C LYS A 63 -6.07 -20.00 22.88
N MET A 64 -7.00 -19.77 21.94
CA MET A 64 -7.74 -18.52 21.84
C MET A 64 -9.03 -18.68 22.62
N ASN A 65 -9.31 -17.77 23.55
CA ASN A 65 -10.57 -17.77 24.25
C ASN A 65 -11.66 -17.24 23.31
N LYS A 66 -12.34 -18.17 22.62
CA LYS A 66 -13.41 -17.85 21.65
C LYS A 66 -14.63 -17.18 22.28
N ASN A 67 -14.78 -17.27 23.59
CA ASN A 67 -15.94 -16.74 24.32
C ASN A 67 -15.77 -15.26 24.73
N TYR A 68 -14.57 -14.69 24.56
CA TYR A 68 -14.32 -13.30 24.92
C TYR A 68 -14.66 -12.38 23.75
N HIS A 69 -15.75 -11.63 23.88
CA HIS A 69 -16.13 -10.57 22.96
C HIS A 69 -16.03 -9.23 23.68
N PHE A 70 -15.37 -8.23 23.07
CA PHE A 70 -15.28 -6.88 23.63
C PHE A 70 -16.66 -6.26 23.88
N VAL A 71 -17.60 -6.54 22.99
CA VAL A 71 -18.99 -6.08 23.06
C VAL A 71 -19.89 -7.32 23.13
N SER A 72 -20.24 -7.74 24.33
CA SER A 72 -21.20 -8.83 24.56
C SER A 72 -22.63 -8.28 24.57
N GLY A 73 -23.51 -8.87 23.77
CA GLY A 73 -24.92 -8.48 23.71
C GLY A 73 -25.60 -8.91 22.42
N HIS A 74 -26.91 -9.19 22.51
CA HIS A 74 -27.71 -9.71 21.40
C HIS A 74 -28.46 -8.61 20.63
N ARG A 75 -28.38 -7.36 21.09
CA ARG A 75 -29.03 -6.22 20.43
C ARG A 75 -28.35 -5.88 19.10
N TRP A 76 -29.11 -5.36 18.15
CA TRP A 76 -28.66 -5.05 16.78
C TRP A 76 -27.43 -4.13 16.73
N TYR A 77 -27.33 -3.13 17.61
CA TYR A 77 -26.19 -2.22 17.65
C TYR A 77 -24.88 -2.92 18.06
N HIS A 78 -24.94 -3.99 18.85
CA HIS A 78 -23.77 -4.80 19.19
C HIS A 78 -23.27 -5.62 18.00
N ALA A 79 -24.15 -6.00 17.06
CA ALA A 79 -23.75 -6.63 15.81
C ALA A 79 -23.03 -5.63 14.89
N ILE A 80 -23.53 -4.39 14.81
CA ILE A 80 -22.88 -3.31 14.05
C ILE A 80 -21.49 -3.04 14.61
N LEU A 81 -21.36 -2.83 15.92
CA LEU A 81 -20.07 -2.57 16.58
C LEU A 81 -19.04 -3.69 16.36
N ARG A 82 -19.49 -4.95 16.24
CA ARG A 82 -18.62 -6.10 15.93
C ARG A 82 -18.13 -6.09 14.47
N CYS A 83 -18.97 -5.66 13.53
CA CYS A 83 -18.63 -5.58 12.12
C CYS A 83 -17.78 -4.34 11.77
N LEU A 84 -17.91 -3.29 12.57
CA LEU A 84 -17.37 -1.95 12.33
C LEU A 84 -15.85 -1.91 12.02
N PRO A 85 -14.96 -2.61 12.76
CA PRO A 85 -13.53 -2.62 12.42
C PRO A 85 -13.25 -3.23 11.05
N HIS A 86 -13.97 -4.29 10.69
CA HIS A 86 -13.80 -4.95 9.40
C HIS A 86 -14.32 -4.08 8.25
N THR A 87 -15.42 -3.34 8.46
CA THR A 87 -15.92 -2.35 7.50
C THR A 87 -14.92 -1.21 7.30
N PHE A 88 -14.32 -0.68 8.37
CA PHE A 88 -13.30 0.36 8.27
C PHE A 88 -12.05 -0.09 7.51
N TYR A 89 -11.60 -1.32 7.76
CA TYR A 89 -10.50 -1.91 6.99
C TYR A 89 -10.81 -1.95 5.48
N ARG A 90 -11.99 -2.45 5.10
CA ARG A 90 -12.41 -2.54 3.70
C ARG A 90 -12.60 -1.17 3.05
N LEU A 91 -13.21 -0.22 3.75
CA LEU A 91 -13.38 1.15 3.23
C LEU A 91 -12.03 1.85 3.02
N SER A 92 -11.05 1.61 3.91
CA SER A 92 -9.70 2.14 3.72
C SER A 92 -9.06 1.62 2.43
N LEU A 93 -9.13 0.29 2.20
CA LEU A 93 -8.62 -0.33 0.98
C LEU A 93 -9.36 0.13 -0.28
N CYS A 94 -10.69 0.25 -0.24
CA CYS A 94 -11.46 0.82 -1.35
C CYS A 94 -11.01 2.24 -1.69
N GLY A 95 -10.66 3.04 -0.68
CA GLY A 95 -10.14 4.41 -0.88
C GLY A 95 -8.78 4.42 -1.55
N THR A 96 -7.89 3.54 -1.10
CA THR A 96 -6.59 3.33 -1.75
C THR A 96 -6.74 2.89 -3.20
N ILE A 97 -7.61 1.92 -3.48
CA ILE A 97 -7.87 1.43 -4.85
C ILE A 97 -8.41 2.56 -5.71
N ALA A 98 -9.39 3.33 -5.23
CA ALA A 98 -9.95 4.46 -5.98
C ALA A 98 -8.88 5.51 -6.32
N ALA A 99 -8.05 5.90 -5.35
CA ALA A 99 -7.00 6.89 -5.56
C ALA A 99 -5.93 6.38 -6.54
N LEU A 100 -5.40 5.17 -6.33
CA LEU A 100 -4.40 4.58 -7.22
C LEU A 100 -4.94 4.30 -8.63
N SER A 101 -6.23 3.99 -8.77
CA SER A 101 -6.86 3.83 -10.09
C SER A 101 -6.86 5.15 -10.86
N VAL A 102 -7.11 6.28 -10.19
CA VAL A 102 -6.99 7.60 -10.82
C VAL A 102 -5.55 7.88 -11.23
N THR A 103 -4.59 7.64 -10.34
CA THR A 103 -3.15 7.83 -10.65
C THR A 103 -2.71 6.97 -11.83
N MET A 104 -3.12 5.70 -11.87
CA MET A 104 -2.85 4.80 -13.00
C MET A 104 -3.49 5.33 -14.29
N HIS A 105 -4.75 5.75 -14.24
CA HIS A 105 -5.42 6.31 -15.40
C HIS A 105 -4.72 7.57 -15.92
N GLN A 106 -4.24 8.44 -15.04
CA GLN A 106 -3.51 9.66 -15.42
C GLN A 106 -2.13 9.36 -16.01
N ASN A 107 -1.38 8.43 -15.42
CA ASN A 107 -0.05 8.06 -15.90
C ASN A 107 -0.07 7.43 -17.30
N TRP A 108 -1.12 6.68 -17.62
CA TRP A 108 -1.23 5.90 -18.86
C TRP A 108 -2.26 6.44 -19.84
N LEU A 109 -2.83 7.63 -19.63
CA LEU A 109 -3.84 8.18 -20.54
C LEU A 109 -3.29 8.43 -21.96
N ASN A 110 -2.04 8.88 -22.04
CA ASN A 110 -1.39 9.30 -23.29
C ASN A 110 -0.27 8.35 -23.72
N VAL A 111 -0.08 7.25 -23.00
CA VAL A 111 0.93 6.24 -23.26
C VAL A 111 0.16 4.95 -23.47
N ASN A 112 0.46 4.17 -24.51
CA ASN A 112 -0.13 2.85 -24.72
C ASN A 112 0.80 1.78 -24.14
N PRO A 113 0.83 1.57 -22.81
CA PRO A 113 1.76 0.64 -22.21
C PRO A 113 1.42 -0.79 -22.56
N GLN A 114 2.45 -1.61 -22.63
CA GLN A 114 2.28 -3.05 -22.57
C GLN A 114 1.99 -3.47 -21.12
N TRP A 115 1.34 -4.62 -20.93
CA TRP A 115 0.92 -5.10 -19.61
C TRP A 115 2.10 -5.26 -18.62
N TYR A 116 3.30 -5.62 -19.12
CA TYR A 116 4.49 -5.79 -18.28
C TYR A 116 5.03 -4.44 -17.78
N GLU A 117 4.86 -3.35 -18.53
CA GLU A 117 5.26 -2.00 -18.13
C GLU A 117 4.35 -1.47 -17.03
N MET A 118 3.04 -1.76 -17.13
CA MET A 118 2.09 -1.49 -16.07
C MET A 118 2.46 -2.28 -14.81
N LEU A 119 2.74 -3.57 -14.93
CA LEU A 119 3.11 -4.43 -13.79
C LEU A 119 4.42 -4.02 -13.13
N ALA A 120 5.37 -3.47 -13.89
CA ALA A 120 6.63 -2.94 -13.36
C ALA A 120 6.42 -1.66 -12.54
N SER A 121 5.32 -0.93 -12.76
CA SER A 121 5.03 0.30 -12.02
C SER A 121 4.62 0.04 -10.57
N GLU A 122 5.20 0.82 -9.64
CA GLU A 122 4.92 0.68 -8.20
C GLU A 122 3.43 0.90 -7.88
N ASN A 123 2.77 1.81 -8.59
CA ASN A 123 1.35 2.11 -8.42
C ASN A 123 0.46 0.91 -8.78
N CYS A 124 0.76 0.22 -9.88
CA CYS A 124 0.03 -0.98 -10.28
C CYS A 124 0.22 -2.12 -9.28
N GLN A 125 1.46 -2.38 -8.87
CA GLN A 125 1.76 -3.41 -7.85
C GLN A 125 1.03 -3.11 -6.54
N THR A 126 1.03 -1.85 -6.10
CA THR A 126 0.33 -1.43 -4.88
C THR A 126 -1.17 -1.59 -5.00
N LEU A 127 -1.75 -1.25 -6.15
CA LEU A 127 -3.18 -1.40 -6.44
C LEU A 127 -3.60 -2.88 -6.45
N LEU A 128 -2.84 -3.75 -7.12
CA LEU A 128 -3.10 -5.19 -7.16
C LEU A 128 -3.00 -5.80 -5.77
N MET A 129 -2.02 -5.38 -4.97
CA MET A 129 -1.90 -5.82 -3.59
C MET A 129 -3.07 -5.33 -2.72
N ALA A 130 -3.53 -4.08 -2.90
CA ALA A 130 -4.70 -3.57 -2.17
C ALA A 130 -5.97 -4.34 -2.54
N ALA A 131 -6.13 -4.70 -3.82
CA ALA A 131 -7.22 -5.56 -4.28
C ALA A 131 -7.13 -6.96 -3.67
N LEU A 132 -5.94 -7.57 -3.61
CA LEU A 132 -5.74 -8.86 -2.94
C LEU A 132 -6.18 -8.79 -1.47
N TRP A 133 -5.79 -7.75 -0.75
CA TRP A 133 -6.16 -7.57 0.66
C TRP A 133 -7.65 -7.33 0.90
N LEU A 134 -8.36 -6.79 -0.10
CA LEU A 134 -9.79 -6.58 0.01
C LEU A 134 -10.57 -7.91 0.01
N PHE A 135 -10.08 -8.89 -0.75
CA PHE A 135 -10.77 -10.17 -0.96
C PHE A 135 -10.16 -11.33 -0.18
N VAL A 136 -8.87 -11.30 0.13
CA VAL A 136 -8.12 -12.46 0.64
C VAL A 136 -7.45 -12.18 1.99
N GLY A 137 -7.72 -13.07 2.93
CA GLY A 137 -7.09 -13.13 4.24
C GLY A 137 -7.74 -12.25 5.30
N ARG A 138 -7.19 -12.29 6.52
CA ARG A 138 -7.73 -11.58 7.68
C ARG A 138 -7.33 -10.10 7.68
N ALA A 139 -8.25 -9.24 8.12
CA ALA A 139 -7.98 -7.83 8.37
C ALA A 139 -6.85 -7.67 9.40
N SER A 140 -5.78 -6.99 9.00
CA SER A 140 -4.57 -6.80 9.80
C SER A 140 -4.01 -5.39 9.61
N PHE A 141 -3.61 -4.75 10.71
CA PHE A 141 -3.03 -3.40 10.67
C PHE A 141 -1.76 -3.36 9.83
N TYR A 142 -0.90 -4.37 9.95
CA TYR A 142 0.39 -4.41 9.24
C TYR A 142 0.20 -4.38 7.73
N ARG A 143 -0.84 -5.06 7.22
CA ARG A 143 -1.19 -5.03 5.79
C ARG A 143 -1.65 -3.64 5.35
N LEU A 144 -2.32 -2.89 6.23
CA LEU A 144 -2.84 -1.55 5.91
C LEU A 144 -1.78 -0.44 6.04
N PHE A 145 -0.80 -0.66 6.91
CA PHE A 145 0.15 0.37 7.31
C PHE A 145 0.97 0.99 6.15
N PRO A 146 1.48 0.21 5.16
CA PRO A 146 2.12 0.80 3.98
C PRO A 146 1.21 1.75 3.21
N TYR A 147 -0.08 1.41 3.06
CA TYR A 147 -1.05 2.23 2.34
C TYR A 147 -1.43 3.51 3.09
N LEU A 148 -1.38 3.49 4.42
CA LEU A 148 -1.56 4.68 5.25
C LEU A 148 -0.40 5.66 5.06
N ILE A 149 0.84 5.18 5.10
CA ILE A 149 2.02 6.01 4.86
C ILE A 149 1.97 6.60 3.45
N LEU A 150 1.66 5.76 2.45
CA LEU A 150 1.54 6.19 1.06
C LEU A 150 0.45 7.26 0.89
N SER A 151 -0.74 7.04 1.46
CA SER A 151 -1.84 8.01 1.38
C SER A 151 -1.51 9.30 2.12
N TYR A 152 -0.77 9.22 3.24
CA TYR A 152 -0.29 10.39 3.95
C TYR A 152 0.74 11.19 3.13
N LEU A 153 1.64 10.50 2.43
CA LEU A 153 2.61 11.14 1.53
C LEU A 153 1.90 11.93 0.42
N HIS A 154 0.89 11.35 -0.22
CA HIS A 154 0.12 12.00 -1.27
C HIS A 154 -0.73 13.17 -0.76
N VAL A 155 -1.40 13.03 0.38
CA VAL A 155 -2.19 14.13 0.96
C VAL A 155 -1.32 15.26 1.50
N SER A 156 -0.15 14.96 2.05
CA SER A 156 0.77 16.01 2.54
C SER A 156 1.39 16.82 1.41
N ASN A 157 1.61 16.22 0.23
CA ASN A 157 2.13 16.88 -0.95
C ASN A 157 1.05 17.28 -1.98
N TYR A 158 -0.24 17.25 -1.59
CA TYR A 158 -1.35 17.39 -2.53
C TYR A 158 -1.30 18.68 -3.36
N LYS A 159 -0.80 19.80 -2.80
CA LYS A 159 -0.68 21.08 -3.52
C LYS A 159 0.32 20.98 -4.66
N ALA A 160 1.47 20.34 -4.41
CA ALA A 160 2.53 20.16 -5.40
C ALA A 160 2.09 19.18 -6.51
N GLU A 161 1.39 18.10 -6.13
CA GLU A 161 0.88 17.10 -7.07
C GLU A 161 -0.26 17.65 -7.95
N LEU A 162 -1.15 18.48 -7.38
CA LEU A 162 -2.27 19.08 -8.13
C LEU A 162 -1.86 20.20 -9.08
N GLN A 163 -0.81 20.95 -8.74
CA GLN A 163 -0.30 22.06 -9.54
C GLN A 163 0.63 21.60 -10.66
N GLY A 164 1.03 20.32 -10.69
CA GLY A 164 1.96 19.77 -11.69
C GLY A 164 3.37 20.33 -11.58
N THR A 165 3.67 21.09 -10.53
CA THR A 165 4.98 21.72 -10.25
C THR A 165 5.89 20.81 -9.42
N ALA A 166 5.41 19.62 -9.04
CA ALA A 166 6.21 18.63 -8.33
C ALA A 166 7.30 18.06 -9.24
N HIS A 167 8.50 18.65 -9.22
CA HIS A 167 9.69 17.92 -9.59
C HIS A 167 9.82 16.72 -8.64
N THR A 168 9.63 15.53 -9.19
CA THR A 168 9.60 14.25 -8.46
C THR A 168 10.83 14.06 -7.56
N GLU A 169 11.99 14.62 -7.94
CA GLU A 169 13.23 14.57 -7.17
C GLU A 169 13.22 15.43 -5.90
N GLU A 170 12.61 16.62 -5.93
CA GLU A 170 12.56 17.51 -4.78
C GLU A 170 11.56 17.00 -3.73
N VAL A 171 10.39 16.54 -4.18
CA VAL A 171 9.38 15.90 -3.32
C VAL A 171 9.94 14.62 -2.69
N THR A 172 10.73 13.86 -3.45
CA THR A 172 11.43 12.67 -2.97
C THR A 172 12.44 13.00 -1.88
N LYS A 173 13.33 13.98 -2.10
CA LYS A 173 14.36 14.36 -1.13
C LYS A 173 13.73 14.86 0.18
N LYS A 174 12.69 15.69 0.08
CA LYS A 174 11.97 16.22 1.24
C LYS A 174 11.32 15.13 2.08
N ASN A 175 10.80 14.07 1.44
CA ASN A 175 10.05 13.00 2.10
C ASN A 175 10.85 11.69 2.28
N ALA A 176 12.17 11.73 2.16
CA ALA A 176 13.04 10.55 2.21
C ALA A 176 12.83 9.68 3.48
N LYS A 177 12.55 10.30 4.63
CA LYS A 177 12.26 9.59 5.89
C LYS A 177 10.96 8.77 5.80
N LEU A 178 9.90 9.34 5.21
CA LEU A 178 8.61 8.65 5.04
C LEU A 178 8.71 7.53 4.00
N LEU A 179 9.46 7.75 2.93
CA LEU A 179 9.72 6.74 1.90
C LEU A 179 10.52 5.56 2.46
N ARG A 180 11.51 5.83 3.34
CA ARG A 180 12.23 4.78 4.08
C ARG A 180 11.31 4.04 5.06
N LEU A 181 10.44 4.75 5.78
CA LEU A 181 9.45 4.14 6.66
C LEU A 181 8.48 3.24 5.89
N LEU A 182 8.05 3.67 4.69
CA LEU A 182 7.24 2.87 3.79
C LEU A 182 7.97 1.56 3.41
N ALA A 183 9.22 1.63 2.97
CA ALA A 183 9.99 0.44 2.61
C ALA A 183 10.19 -0.52 3.80
N TYR A 184 10.45 -0.01 5.01
CA TYR A 184 10.49 -0.84 6.22
C TYR A 184 9.14 -1.47 6.56
N SER A 185 8.05 -0.73 6.37
CA SER A 185 6.70 -1.25 6.63
C SER A 185 6.37 -2.43 5.71
N GLU A 186 6.86 -2.42 4.48
CA GLU A 186 6.66 -3.51 3.52
C GLU A 186 7.45 -4.77 3.91
N LEU A 187 8.71 -4.61 4.35
CA LEU A 187 9.46 -5.73 4.94
C LEU A 187 8.78 -6.30 6.18
N PHE A 188 8.18 -5.44 7.00
CA PHE A 188 7.42 -5.87 8.16
C PHE A 188 6.18 -6.68 7.77
N VAL A 189 5.52 -6.37 6.64
CA VAL A 189 4.43 -7.20 6.11
C VAL A 189 4.93 -8.59 5.74
N ILE A 190 6.11 -8.71 5.11
CA ILE A 190 6.71 -10.03 4.81
C ILE A 190 6.91 -10.81 6.10
N LEU A 191 7.54 -10.20 7.10
CA LEU A 191 7.79 -10.85 8.39
C LEU A 191 6.48 -11.31 9.05
N ALA A 192 5.45 -10.46 9.03
CA ALA A 192 4.15 -10.80 9.57
C ALA A 192 3.50 -11.97 8.81
N LEU A 193 3.58 -11.99 7.48
CA LEU A 193 3.05 -13.09 6.66
C LEU A 193 3.81 -14.40 6.86
N VAL A 194 5.13 -14.34 7.04
CA VAL A 194 5.94 -15.52 7.37
C VAL A 194 5.50 -16.09 8.71
N LEU A 195 5.38 -15.26 9.75
CA LEU A 195 4.91 -15.71 11.06
C LEU A 195 3.48 -16.27 11.01
N ASP A 196 2.56 -15.59 10.33
CA ASP A 196 1.18 -16.07 10.18
C ASP A 196 1.12 -17.40 9.40
N SER A 197 2.01 -17.60 8.42
CA SER A 197 2.13 -18.86 7.65
C SER A 197 2.72 -20.00 8.48
N LEU A 198 3.79 -19.75 9.23
CA LEU A 198 4.41 -20.74 10.12
C LEU A 198 3.47 -21.16 11.25
N LEU A 199 2.70 -20.21 11.79
CA LEU A 199 1.72 -20.46 12.84
C LEU A 199 0.40 -21.06 12.30
N LEU A 200 0.29 -21.28 10.98
CA LEU A 200 -0.92 -21.77 10.29
C LEU A 200 -2.20 -21.06 10.77
N LYS A 201 -2.07 -19.77 11.05
CA LYS A 201 -3.11 -19.01 11.75
C LYS A 201 -4.32 -18.78 10.86
N ASP A 202 -4.06 -18.58 9.56
CA ASP A 202 -5.05 -18.44 8.50
C ASP A 202 -4.71 -19.39 7.35
N GLY A 203 -5.70 -20.13 6.84
CA GLY A 203 -5.51 -21.08 5.74
C GLY A 203 -5.06 -20.46 4.41
N THR A 204 -5.18 -19.14 4.26
CA THR A 204 -4.77 -18.39 3.05
C THR A 204 -3.44 -17.64 3.20
N SER A 205 -2.84 -17.64 4.40
CA SER A 205 -1.63 -16.86 4.71
C SER A 205 -0.43 -17.23 3.83
N GLY A 206 -0.18 -18.53 3.62
CA GLY A 206 0.91 -19.02 2.77
C GLY A 206 0.76 -18.60 1.30
N LEU A 207 -0.46 -18.65 0.76
CA LEU A 207 -0.74 -18.17 -0.60
C LEU A 207 -0.49 -16.66 -0.71
N CYS A 208 -0.97 -15.88 0.26
CA CYS A 208 -0.69 -14.44 0.33
C CYS A 208 0.81 -14.15 0.41
N LEU A 209 1.59 -14.94 1.15
CA LEU A 209 3.04 -14.79 1.26
C LEU A 209 3.73 -14.99 -0.11
N VAL A 210 3.40 -16.06 -0.83
CA VAL A 210 3.99 -16.33 -2.16
C VAL A 210 3.68 -15.20 -3.14
N VAL A 211 2.42 -14.76 -3.20
CA VAL A 211 2.01 -13.65 -4.06
C VAL A 211 2.74 -12.37 -3.68
N TYR A 212 2.80 -12.04 -2.38
CA TYR A 212 3.49 -10.85 -1.90
C TYR A 212 4.99 -10.87 -2.22
N LEU A 213 5.66 -12.02 -2.05
CA LEU A 213 7.07 -12.19 -2.41
C LEU A 213 7.31 -11.98 -3.91
N GLY A 214 6.40 -12.46 -4.77
CA GLY A 214 6.47 -12.21 -6.21
C GLY A 214 6.41 -10.71 -6.55
N PHE A 215 5.47 -9.98 -5.96
CA PHE A 215 5.40 -8.52 -6.12
C PHE A 215 6.58 -7.79 -5.50
N TYR A 216 7.05 -8.24 -4.34
CA TYR A 216 8.21 -7.64 -3.67
C TYR A 216 9.51 -7.85 -4.45
N TRP A 217 9.66 -9.01 -5.11
CA TRP A 217 10.75 -9.26 -6.04
C TRP A 217 10.74 -8.29 -7.22
N LEU A 218 9.58 -8.05 -7.83
CA LEU A 218 9.43 -7.02 -8.85
C LEU A 218 9.78 -5.64 -8.29
N ARG A 219 9.35 -5.34 -7.07
CA ARG A 219 9.66 -4.07 -6.41
C ARG A 219 11.15 -3.87 -6.16
N ILE A 220 11.90 -4.91 -5.79
CA ILE A 220 13.37 -4.85 -5.71
C ILE A 220 13.98 -4.55 -7.08
N ASN A 221 13.39 -4.98 -8.19
CA ASN A 221 13.93 -4.69 -9.52
C ASN A 221 13.70 -3.25 -9.99
N PHE A 222 12.58 -2.63 -9.58
CA PHE A 222 12.15 -1.33 -10.12
C PHE A 222 12.15 -0.16 -9.12
N SER A 223 12.11 -0.41 -7.80
CA SER A 223 11.97 0.62 -6.76
C SER A 223 13.29 0.96 -6.05
N PRO A 224 13.70 2.24 -5.98
CA PRO A 224 15.01 2.60 -5.43
C PRO A 224 15.00 2.53 -3.91
N TYR A 225 13.86 2.86 -3.30
CA TYR A 225 13.70 2.83 -1.85
C TYR A 225 13.66 1.41 -1.31
N ALA A 226 13.06 0.48 -2.06
CA ALA A 226 13.08 -0.93 -1.70
C ALA A 226 14.51 -1.50 -1.78
N GLN A 227 15.23 -1.24 -2.88
CA GLN A 227 16.64 -1.64 -3.04
C GLN A 227 17.52 -1.11 -1.91
N ALA A 228 17.46 0.19 -1.63
CA ALA A 228 18.24 0.81 -0.57
C ALA A 228 17.93 0.22 0.81
N THR A 229 16.66 -0.06 1.09
CA THR A 229 16.24 -0.62 2.39
C THR A 229 16.68 -2.07 2.55
N VAL A 230 16.55 -2.88 1.50
CA VAL A 230 17.03 -4.27 1.50
C VAL A 230 18.55 -4.31 1.68
N LEU A 231 19.31 -3.44 1.02
CA LEU A 231 20.76 -3.34 1.22
C LEU A 231 21.13 -3.00 2.67
N VAL A 232 20.43 -2.04 3.30
CA VAL A 232 20.67 -1.69 4.71
C VAL A 232 20.36 -2.88 5.64
N VAL A 233 19.30 -3.63 5.34
CA VAL A 233 18.94 -4.83 6.12
C VAL A 233 19.99 -5.91 5.95
N ILE A 234 20.44 -6.17 4.73
CA ILE A 234 21.52 -7.13 4.43
C ILE A 234 22.80 -6.70 5.16
N ASP A 235 23.20 -5.45 5.08
CA ASP A 235 24.40 -4.94 5.77
C ASP A 235 24.31 -5.12 7.30
N HIS A 236 23.10 -4.96 7.88
CA HIS A 236 22.89 -5.23 9.29
C HIS A 236 23.07 -6.71 9.68
N PHE A 237 22.64 -7.63 8.79
CA PHE A 237 22.78 -9.06 9.01
C PHE A 237 24.16 -9.61 8.65
N ASP A 238 24.95 -8.88 7.87
CA ASP A 238 26.29 -9.28 7.40
C ASP A 238 27.21 -9.73 8.55
N LYS A 239 27.16 -9.00 9.67
CA LYS A 239 27.95 -9.29 10.88
C LYS A 239 27.54 -10.59 11.59
N ARG A 240 26.36 -11.14 11.28
CA ARG A 240 25.78 -12.33 11.93
C ARG A 240 25.78 -13.57 11.05
N VAL A 241 26.30 -13.49 9.83
CA VAL A 241 26.34 -14.62 8.90
C VAL A 241 27.51 -15.55 9.24
N PRO A 242 27.25 -16.85 9.49
CA PRO A 242 28.33 -17.81 9.74
C PRO A 242 29.19 -18.00 8.47
N PRO A 243 30.48 -18.33 8.61
CA PRO A 243 31.42 -18.40 7.50
C PRO A 243 30.99 -19.39 6.40
N GLN A 244 30.21 -20.41 6.74
CA GLN A 244 29.70 -21.43 5.82
C GLN A 244 28.77 -20.89 4.72
N TYR A 245 28.03 -19.81 4.99
CA TYR A 245 27.06 -19.24 4.04
C TYR A 245 27.52 -17.90 3.44
N ARG A 246 28.78 -17.49 3.67
CA ARG A 246 29.30 -16.20 3.19
C ARG A 246 29.31 -16.06 1.68
N GLU A 247 29.63 -17.13 0.95
CA GLU A 247 29.65 -17.09 -0.52
C GLU A 247 28.25 -16.84 -1.10
N GLN A 248 27.24 -17.57 -0.59
CA GLN A 248 25.84 -17.39 -0.97
C GLN A 248 25.32 -15.99 -0.59
N TRP A 249 25.75 -15.49 0.58
CA TRP A 249 25.41 -14.16 1.05
C TRP A 249 25.99 -13.05 0.17
N ASN A 250 27.26 -13.18 -0.22
CA ASN A 250 27.93 -12.25 -1.13
C ASN A 250 27.25 -12.24 -2.51
N ASN A 251 26.87 -13.40 -3.05
CA ASN A 251 26.13 -13.47 -4.31
C ASN A 251 24.80 -12.70 -4.26
N ILE A 252 24.08 -12.75 -3.14
CA ILE A 252 22.83 -11.98 -2.95
C ILE A 252 23.13 -10.47 -2.90
N LYS A 253 24.18 -10.07 -2.18
CA LYS A 253 24.60 -8.66 -2.07
C LYS A 253 25.02 -8.11 -3.43
N ASP A 254 25.89 -8.82 -4.14
CA ASP A 254 26.38 -8.45 -5.46
C ASP A 254 25.24 -8.35 -6.48
N PHE A 255 24.26 -9.26 -6.41
CA PHE A 255 23.08 -9.18 -7.26
C PHE A 255 22.31 -7.87 -7.05
N ILE A 256 22.07 -7.47 -5.80
CA ILE A 256 21.29 -6.26 -5.50
C ILE A 256 22.09 -5.00 -5.84
N GLU A 257 23.39 -4.97 -5.55
CA GLU A 257 24.27 -3.87 -5.92
C GLU A 257 24.36 -3.69 -7.44
N ALA A 258 24.51 -4.79 -8.19
CA ALA A 258 24.52 -4.76 -9.65
C ALA A 258 23.21 -4.20 -10.24
N LYS A 259 22.06 -4.54 -9.64
CA LYS A 259 20.75 -3.99 -10.07
C LYS A 259 20.63 -2.49 -9.79
N ASN A 260 21.14 -2.03 -8.65
CA ASN A 260 21.17 -0.61 -8.32
C ASN A 260 22.07 0.17 -9.30
N LYS A 261 23.28 -0.35 -9.58
CA LYS A 261 24.21 0.24 -10.56
C LYS A 261 23.60 0.31 -11.97
N ALA A 262 23.04 -0.79 -12.46
CA ALA A 262 22.40 -0.84 -13.78
C ALA A 262 21.18 0.11 -13.90
N ARG A 263 20.58 0.52 -12.78
CA ARG A 263 19.53 1.54 -12.77
C ARG A 263 20.11 2.94 -12.89
N GLU A 264 21.12 3.28 -12.10
CA GLU A 264 21.76 4.60 -12.18
C GLU A 264 22.33 4.85 -13.58
N GLU A 265 22.95 3.83 -14.20
CA GLU A 265 23.38 3.88 -15.59
C GLU A 265 22.22 4.13 -16.59
N ARG A 266 21.04 3.54 -16.34
CA ARG A 266 19.84 3.79 -17.18
C ARG A 266 19.33 5.22 -17.02
N LYS A 267 19.30 5.75 -15.79
CA LYS A 267 18.93 7.16 -15.55
C LYS A 267 19.88 8.12 -16.26
N GLU A 268 21.17 7.87 -16.13
CA GLU A 268 22.20 8.71 -16.75
C GLU A 268 22.12 8.69 -18.28
N LYS A 269 21.81 7.54 -18.89
CA LYS A 269 21.55 7.45 -20.33
C LYS A 269 20.30 8.23 -20.74
N ILE A 270 19.21 8.13 -19.98
CA ILE A 270 17.98 8.88 -20.26
C ILE A 270 18.22 10.38 -20.15
N SER A 271 18.93 10.85 -19.11
CA SER A 271 19.24 12.28 -18.95
C SER A 271 20.19 12.82 -20.02
N LYS A 272 21.01 11.97 -20.64
CA LYS A 272 21.88 12.35 -21.76
C LYS A 272 21.15 12.36 -23.11
N THR A 273 19.99 11.70 -23.21
CA THR A 273 19.23 11.56 -24.46
C THR A 273 18.00 12.49 -24.49
N ALA A 274 17.55 12.98 -23.34
CA ALA A 274 16.49 13.98 -23.17
C ALA A 274 17.05 15.41 -23.23
#